data_AF-A0A1W1VRR2-F1
#
_entry.id   AF-A0A1W1VRR2-F1
#
_cell.length_a   1.000
_cell.length_b   1.000
_cell.length_c   1.000
_cell.angle_alpha   90.00
_cell.angle_beta   90.00
_cell.angle_gamma   90.00
#
_symmetry.space_group_name_H-M   'P 1'
#
loop_
_entity.id
_entity.type
_entity.pdbx_description
1 polymer ?
#
loop_
_entity_poly.entity_id
_entity_poly.type
_entity_poly.pdbx_seq_one_letter_code
_entity_poly.pdbx_strand_id
1 'polypeptide(L)'
;MIELIFIINLLIVLIIFLLLFKSKLWYSSFPFQLILFILPSLVGFLLLIVLISFFNIQTIKTFTHYIHIYTSIILLILIPQFYKLSWIKLIQMRNKLSSEHRKIIFAAFLMMVMIVGMVFIFAIYFYWFSHIGNNQGLLSGLHNYENIRLLFTTSVYFSFVTYFTLGYGDLVPYGFWMKSFVFLECIMSILNTGLMFIYVYNFLFNNFTEPNDKTHPHKQSNNM
;
A
#
# COMPACT_ATOMS: atom_id res chain seq x y z
N MET A 1 -10.34 28.84 9.84
CA MET A 1 -9.58 29.24 8.63
C MET A 1 -8.47 28.24 8.30
N ILE A 2 -7.57 27.89 9.24
CA ILE A 2 -6.45 26.97 8.98
C ILE A 2 -6.92 25.57 8.55
N GLU A 3 -7.98 25.04 9.16
CA GLU A 3 -8.58 23.75 8.77
C GLU A 3 -8.97 23.70 7.28
N LEU A 4 -9.58 24.80 6.79
CA LEU A 4 -9.95 24.95 5.39
C LEU A 4 -8.71 24.90 4.48
N ILE A 5 -7.58 25.47 4.92
CA ILE A 5 -6.31 25.42 4.18
C ILE A 5 -5.80 23.98 4.07
N PHE A 6 -5.86 23.18 5.15
CA PHE A 6 -5.49 21.76 5.09
C PHE A 6 -6.39 20.97 4.13
N ILE A 7 -7.71 21.21 4.18
CA ILE A 7 -8.68 20.56 3.28
C ILE A 7 -8.40 20.94 1.81
N ILE A 8 -8.15 22.22 1.52
CA ILE A 8 -7.82 22.68 0.16
C ILE A 8 -6.52 22.03 -0.32
N ASN A 9 -5.47 22.01 0.50
CA ASN A 9 -4.21 21.34 0.15
C ASN A 9 -4.42 19.84 -0.12
N LEU A 10 -5.28 19.19 0.65
CA LEU A 10 -5.58 17.78 0.47
C LEU A 10 -6.31 17.53 -0.86
N LEU A 11 -7.29 18.37 -1.18
CA LEU A 11 -8.00 18.32 -2.47
C LEU A 11 -7.05 18.53 -3.64
N ILE A 12 -6.11 19.46 -3.54
CA ILE A 12 -5.07 19.68 -4.55
C ILE A 12 -4.24 18.40 -4.76
N VAL A 13 -3.76 17.78 -3.69
CA VAL A 13 -3.00 16.52 -3.76
C VAL A 13 -3.84 15.40 -4.39
N LEU A 14 -5.12 15.27 -4.02
CA LEU A 14 -6.02 14.26 -4.58
C LEU A 14 -6.29 14.50 -6.07
N ILE A 15 -6.46 15.74 -6.50
CA ILE A 15 -6.61 16.08 -7.93
C ILE A 15 -5.33 15.72 -8.70
N ILE A 16 -4.16 16.11 -8.19
CA ILE A 16 -2.87 15.78 -8.79
C ILE A 16 -2.69 14.26 -8.87
N PHE A 17 -3.00 13.55 -7.79
CA PHE A 17 -3.01 12.10 -7.75
C PHE A 17 -3.90 11.52 -8.86
N LEU A 18 -5.15 11.96 -8.99
CA LEU A 18 -6.09 11.45 -10.00
C LEU A 18 -5.61 11.72 -11.43
N LEU A 19 -5.04 12.90 -11.69
CA LEU A 19 -4.48 13.26 -13.00
C LEU A 19 -3.28 12.35 -13.35
N LEU A 20 -2.35 12.18 -12.41
CA LEU A 20 -1.18 11.32 -12.59
C LEU A 20 -1.58 9.84 -12.67
N PHE A 21 -2.58 9.42 -11.90
CA PHE A 21 -3.12 8.07 -11.92
C PHE A 21 -3.84 7.76 -13.24
N LYS A 22 -4.42 8.73 -13.94
CA LYS A 22 -5.02 8.53 -15.27
C LYS A 22 -4.04 8.74 -16.43
N SER A 23 -2.84 9.21 -16.16
CA SER A 23 -1.86 9.54 -17.20
C SER A 23 -1.47 8.32 -18.06
N LYS A 24 -1.36 8.54 -19.38
CA LYS A 24 -0.85 7.55 -20.34
C LYS A 24 0.65 7.25 -20.13
N LEU A 25 1.37 8.13 -19.42
CA LEU A 25 2.80 7.98 -19.13
C LEU A 25 3.13 6.72 -18.32
N TRP A 26 2.13 6.13 -17.64
CA TRP A 26 2.27 4.84 -16.97
C TRP A 26 2.70 3.69 -17.89
N TYR A 27 2.44 3.79 -19.21
CA TYR A 27 2.85 2.80 -20.20
C TYR A 27 4.20 3.10 -20.86
N SER A 28 4.90 4.15 -20.40
CA SER A 28 6.24 4.53 -20.86
C SER A 28 7.34 3.65 -20.23
N SER A 29 8.57 4.14 -20.21
CA SER A 29 9.72 3.47 -19.60
C SER A 29 9.63 3.40 -18.07
N PHE A 30 10.36 2.46 -17.48
CA PHE A 30 10.34 2.20 -16.04
C PHE A 30 10.69 3.42 -15.15
N PRO A 31 11.66 4.29 -15.50
CA PRO A 31 11.94 5.49 -14.71
C PRO A 31 10.73 6.42 -14.58
N PHE A 32 9.97 6.62 -15.67
CA PHE A 32 8.75 7.44 -15.61
C PHE A 32 7.68 6.81 -14.71
N GLN A 33 7.58 5.47 -14.68
CA GLN A 33 6.65 4.78 -13.79
C GLN A 33 7.02 4.98 -12.32
N LEU A 34 8.31 4.95 -11.97
CA LEU A 34 8.78 5.22 -10.62
C LEU A 34 8.53 6.67 -10.21
N ILE A 35 8.77 7.62 -11.12
CA ILE A 35 8.44 9.04 -10.88
C ILE A 35 6.94 9.18 -10.62
N LEU A 36 6.08 8.63 -11.48
CA LEU A 36 4.62 8.69 -11.32
C LEU A 36 4.14 7.99 -10.05
N PHE A 37 4.84 6.96 -9.58
CA PHE A 37 4.56 6.28 -8.32
C PHE A 37 4.85 7.19 -7.13
N ILE A 38 5.99 7.87 -7.07
CA ILE A 38 6.40 8.63 -5.89
C ILE A 38 5.84 10.08 -5.89
N LEU A 39 5.58 10.64 -7.07
CA LEU A 39 5.33 12.07 -7.26
C LEU A 39 4.14 12.63 -6.45
N PRO A 40 2.94 12.00 -6.41
CA PRO A 40 1.83 12.54 -5.62
C PRO A 40 2.16 12.68 -4.14
N SER A 41 2.84 11.68 -3.56
CA SER A 41 3.21 11.73 -2.15
C SER A 41 4.30 12.77 -1.89
N LEU A 42 5.29 12.90 -2.77
CA LEU A 42 6.30 13.97 -2.67
C LEU A 42 5.67 15.36 -2.75
N VAL A 43 4.76 15.59 -3.70
CA VAL A 43 4.04 16.86 -3.82
C VAL A 43 3.26 17.16 -2.53
N GLY A 44 2.58 16.15 -1.97
CA GLY A 44 1.88 16.30 -0.69
C GLY A 44 2.82 16.69 0.46
N PHE A 45 3.96 16.02 0.60
CA PHE A 45 4.95 16.37 1.63
C PHE A 45 5.54 17.77 1.44
N LEU A 46 5.84 18.16 0.20
CA LEU A 46 6.33 19.50 -0.11
C LEU A 46 5.30 20.57 0.24
N LEU A 47 4.03 20.37 -0.12
CA LEU A 47 2.94 21.27 0.25
C LEU A 47 2.80 21.39 1.78
N LEU A 48 2.94 20.27 2.50
CA LEU A 48 2.92 20.29 3.96
C LEU A 48 4.09 21.08 4.56
N ILE A 49 5.31 20.89 4.05
CA ILE A 49 6.51 21.60 4.52
C ILE A 49 6.33 23.11 4.30
N VAL A 50 5.88 23.50 3.11
CA VAL A 50 5.57 24.90 2.77
C VAL A 50 4.47 25.44 3.69
N LEU A 51 3.43 24.66 3.96
CA LEU A 51 2.35 25.08 4.85
C LEU A 51 2.85 25.30 6.28
N ILE A 52 3.65 24.38 6.82
CA ILE A 52 4.18 24.44 8.18
C ILE A 52 5.14 25.62 8.35
N SER A 53 5.91 26.00 7.32
CA SER A 53 6.87 27.10 7.43
C SER A 53 6.22 28.48 7.64
N PHE A 54 4.93 28.63 7.33
CA PHE A 54 4.18 29.86 7.59
C PHE A 54 3.64 29.97 9.02
N PHE A 55 3.73 28.92 9.84
CA PHE A 55 3.13 28.89 11.18
C PHE A 55 4.17 28.88 12.30
N ASN A 56 3.85 29.57 13.39
CA ASN A 56 4.63 29.50 14.63
C ASN A 56 4.48 28.13 15.32
N ILE A 57 5.47 27.75 16.13
CA ILE A 57 5.53 26.47 16.86
C ILE A 57 4.27 26.24 17.71
N GLN A 58 3.74 27.28 18.37
CA GLN A 58 2.54 27.16 19.19
C GLN A 58 1.31 26.81 18.35
N THR A 59 1.19 27.41 17.16
CA THR A 59 0.12 27.12 16.20
C THR A 59 0.24 25.69 15.69
N ILE A 60 1.45 25.23 15.36
CA ILE A 60 1.71 23.85 14.90
C ILE A 60 1.26 22.81 15.95
N LYS A 61 1.53 23.06 17.24
CA LYS A 61 1.08 22.18 18.33
C LYS A 61 -0.45 22.05 18.36
N THR A 62 -1.18 23.16 18.17
CA THR A 62 -2.65 23.13 18.14
C THR A 62 -3.19 22.34 16.95
N PHE A 63 -2.52 22.37 15.79
CA PHE A 63 -2.98 21.69 14.56
C PHE A 63 -2.27 20.36 14.28
N THR A 64 -1.59 19.78 15.26
CA THR A 64 -0.83 18.54 15.10
C THR A 64 -1.71 17.40 14.58
N HIS A 65 -2.96 17.28 15.06
CA HIS A 65 -3.92 16.28 14.56
C HIS A 65 -4.18 16.39 13.05
N TYR A 66 -4.33 17.60 12.50
CA TYR A 66 -4.58 17.81 11.06
C TYR A 66 -3.36 17.46 10.23
N ILE A 67 -2.15 17.79 10.72
CA ILE A 67 -0.89 17.42 10.08
C ILE A 67 -0.82 15.89 9.95
N HIS A 68 -1.14 15.16 11.02
CA HIS A 68 -1.10 13.69 11.00
C HIS A 68 -2.15 13.05 10.09
N ILE A 69 -3.39 13.56 10.09
CA ILE A 69 -4.41 13.09 9.15
C ILE A 69 -3.96 13.34 7.71
N TYR A 70 -3.44 14.53 7.43
CA TYR A 70 -2.94 14.91 6.11
C TYR A 70 -1.79 14.01 5.64
N THR A 71 -0.76 13.78 6.47
CA THR A 71 0.33 12.84 6.15
C THR A 71 -0.18 11.42 5.97
N SER A 72 -1.22 11.02 6.71
CA SER A 72 -1.81 9.69 6.59
C SER A 72 -2.56 9.49 5.28
N ILE A 73 -3.28 10.49 4.82
CA ILE A 73 -3.91 10.38 3.50
C ILE A 73 -2.83 10.36 2.41
N ILE A 74 -1.73 11.10 2.58
CA ILE A 74 -0.61 11.12 1.62
C ILE A 74 0.09 9.77 1.46
N LEU A 75 0.39 9.03 2.53
CA LEU A 75 1.02 7.72 2.33
C LEU A 75 -0.02 6.65 1.94
N LEU A 76 -1.29 6.79 2.31
CA LEU A 76 -2.35 5.89 1.81
C LEU A 76 -2.51 5.97 0.28
N ILE A 77 -2.20 7.12 -0.34
CA ILE A 77 -2.17 7.29 -1.81
C ILE A 77 -1.13 6.39 -2.48
N LEU A 78 -0.02 6.03 -1.80
CA LEU A 78 0.99 5.13 -2.37
C LEU A 78 0.42 3.74 -2.68
N ILE A 79 -0.60 3.30 -1.94
CA ILE A 79 -1.13 1.94 -2.06
C ILE A 79 -1.77 1.70 -3.44
N PRO A 80 -2.78 2.47 -3.91
CA PRO A 80 -3.33 2.28 -5.25
C PRO A 80 -2.28 2.48 -6.35
N GLN A 81 -1.27 3.33 -6.14
CA GLN A 81 -0.18 3.49 -7.11
C GLN A 81 0.71 2.25 -7.19
N PHE A 82 0.98 1.60 -6.06
CA PHE A 82 1.74 0.35 -6.01
C PHE A 82 0.98 -0.76 -6.74
N TYR A 83 -0.33 -0.88 -6.51
CA TYR A 83 -1.18 -1.84 -7.23
C TYR A 83 -1.13 -1.60 -8.74
N LYS A 84 -1.26 -0.34 -9.17
CA LYS A 84 -1.19 0.01 -10.59
C LYS A 84 0.19 -0.31 -11.20
N LEU A 85 1.27 0.03 -10.50
CA LEU A 85 2.64 -0.28 -10.94
C LEU A 85 2.83 -1.78 -11.12
N SER A 86 2.41 -2.56 -10.12
CA SER A 86 2.50 -4.01 -10.12
C SER A 86 1.70 -4.61 -11.28
N TRP A 87 0.47 -4.16 -11.48
CA TRP A 87 -0.40 -4.59 -12.58
C TRP A 87 0.23 -4.37 -13.95
N ILE A 88 0.76 -3.17 -14.21
CA ILE A 88 1.41 -2.85 -15.48
C ILE A 88 2.63 -3.74 -15.71
N LYS A 89 3.44 -3.99 -14.66
CA LYS A 89 4.61 -4.86 -14.77
C LYS A 89 4.25 -6.29 -15.10
N LEU A 90 3.20 -6.82 -14.48
CA LEU A 90 2.69 -8.16 -14.78
C LEU A 90 2.19 -8.26 -16.23
N ILE A 91 1.49 -7.24 -16.74
CA ILE A 91 1.04 -7.20 -18.16
C ILE A 91 2.23 -7.14 -19.12
N GLN A 92 3.21 -6.27 -18.85
CA GLN A 92 4.40 -6.12 -19.70
C GLN A 92 5.21 -7.42 -19.77
N MET A 93 5.25 -8.18 -18.67
CA MET A 93 5.92 -9.49 -18.63
C MET A 93 5.13 -10.58 -19.35
N ARG A 94 3.79 -10.53 -19.34
CA ARG A 94 2.95 -11.48 -20.07
C ARG A 94 3.28 -11.50 -21.57
N ASN A 95 3.54 -10.33 -22.15
CA ASN A 95 3.75 -10.17 -23.59
C ASN A 95 5.19 -10.52 -24.04
N LYS A 96 6.15 -10.64 -23.12
CA LYS A 96 7.50 -11.10 -23.45
C LYS A 96 7.54 -12.64 -23.42
N LEU A 97 8.34 -13.24 -24.31
CA LEU A 97 8.67 -14.68 -24.37
C LEU A 97 9.48 -15.19 -23.14
N SER A 98 9.20 -14.66 -21.96
CA SER A 98 9.75 -15.19 -20.71
C SER A 98 9.10 -16.51 -20.38
N SER A 99 9.90 -17.47 -19.90
CA SER A 99 9.41 -18.70 -19.28
C SER A 99 8.39 -18.38 -18.19
N GLU A 100 7.28 -19.13 -18.15
CA GLU A 100 6.18 -18.96 -17.20
C GLU A 100 6.66 -18.91 -15.74
N HIS A 101 7.61 -19.76 -15.35
CA HIS A 101 8.19 -19.76 -13.99
C HIS A 101 8.76 -18.40 -13.54
N ARG A 102 9.45 -17.69 -14.44
CA ARG A 102 10.01 -16.36 -14.13
C ARG A 102 8.92 -15.33 -13.88
N LYS A 103 7.76 -15.46 -14.53
CA LYS A 103 6.60 -14.56 -14.32
C LYS A 103 6.03 -14.75 -12.92
N ILE A 104 5.88 -15.99 -12.46
CA ILE A 104 5.41 -16.28 -11.08
C ILE A 104 6.38 -15.73 -10.05
N ILE A 105 7.67 -16.04 -10.18
CA ILE A 105 8.68 -15.68 -9.18
C ILE A 105 8.71 -14.16 -9.05
N PHE A 106 8.63 -13.44 -10.17
CA PHE A 106 8.56 -11.99 -10.15
C PHE A 106 7.26 -11.46 -9.54
N ALA A 107 6.11 -12.06 -9.85
CA ALA A 107 4.84 -11.68 -9.25
C ALA A 107 4.84 -11.90 -7.73
N ALA A 108 5.28 -13.07 -7.27
CA ALA A 108 5.42 -13.40 -5.85
C ALA A 108 6.38 -12.42 -5.15
N PHE A 109 7.49 -12.07 -5.79
CA PHE A 109 8.42 -11.07 -5.29
C PHE A 109 7.76 -9.68 -5.15
N LEU A 110 7.06 -9.20 -6.18
CA LEU A 110 6.34 -7.91 -6.09
C LEU A 110 5.29 -7.90 -4.98
N MET A 111 4.56 -9.00 -4.80
CA MET A 111 3.56 -9.14 -3.74
C MET A 111 4.21 -9.15 -2.35
N MET A 112 5.34 -9.84 -2.18
CA MET A 112 6.11 -9.82 -0.94
C MET A 112 6.59 -8.41 -0.61
N VAL A 113 7.13 -7.67 -1.59
CA VAL A 113 7.52 -6.26 -1.42
C VAL A 113 6.31 -5.41 -1.01
N MET A 114 5.13 -5.65 -1.59
CA MET A 114 3.91 -4.94 -1.21
C MET A 114 3.50 -5.22 0.24
N ILE A 115 3.52 -6.49 0.66
CA ILE A 115 3.17 -6.88 2.03
C ILE A 115 4.11 -6.20 3.02
N VAL A 116 5.42 -6.27 2.78
CA VAL A 116 6.42 -5.59 3.62
C VAL A 116 6.15 -4.09 3.64
N GLY A 117 5.97 -3.45 2.47
CA GLY A 117 5.67 -2.03 2.38
C GLY A 117 4.41 -1.62 3.17
N MET A 118 3.34 -2.41 3.07
CA MET A 118 2.09 -2.18 3.79
C MET A 118 2.29 -2.27 5.30
N VAL A 119 2.96 -3.32 5.78
CA VAL A 119 3.27 -3.49 7.21
C VAL A 119 4.07 -2.30 7.73
N PHE A 120 5.09 -1.85 7.00
CA PHE A 120 5.89 -0.70 7.43
C PHE A 120 5.09 0.62 7.39
N ILE A 121 4.25 0.85 6.38
CA ILE A 121 3.40 2.04 6.31
C ILE A 121 2.43 2.10 7.49
N PHE A 122 1.73 1.00 7.81
CA PHE A 122 0.81 0.94 8.95
C PHE A 122 1.53 0.99 10.29
N ALA A 123 2.69 0.35 10.43
CA ALA A 123 3.54 0.47 11.61
C ALA A 123 3.94 1.93 11.89
N ILE A 124 4.33 2.67 10.85
CA ILE A 124 4.63 4.11 10.96
C ILE A 124 3.41 4.88 11.46
N TYR A 125 2.20 4.56 11.00
CA TYR A 125 0.97 5.18 11.50
C TYR A 125 0.69 4.87 12.95
N PHE A 126 0.76 3.60 13.33
CA PHE A 126 0.51 3.18 14.71
C PHE A 126 1.50 3.81 15.68
N TYR A 127 2.77 3.88 15.27
CA TYR A 127 3.80 4.60 16.02
C TYR A 127 3.44 6.08 16.15
N TRP A 128 3.07 6.76 15.05
CA TRP A 128 2.69 8.17 15.12
C TRP A 128 1.46 8.43 15.99
N PHE A 129 0.36 7.70 15.78
CA PHE A 129 -0.89 7.90 16.51
C PHE A 129 -0.73 7.72 18.02
N SER A 130 0.09 6.76 18.45
CA SER A 130 0.41 6.59 19.87
C SER A 130 1.12 7.79 20.52
N HIS A 131 1.73 8.66 19.73
CA HIS A 131 2.44 9.86 20.21
C HIS A 131 1.58 11.14 20.15
N ILE A 132 0.39 11.09 19.52
CA ILE A 132 -0.47 12.27 19.29
C ILE A 132 -1.30 12.64 20.54
N GLY A 133 -1.41 11.74 21.52
CA GLY A 133 -2.02 12.04 22.82
C GLY A 133 -2.53 10.79 23.52
N ASN A 134 -2.86 10.93 24.80
CA ASN A 134 -3.18 9.79 25.68
C ASN A 134 -4.50 9.06 25.32
N ASN A 135 -5.31 9.58 24.40
CA ASN A 135 -6.64 9.07 24.08
C ASN A 135 -6.66 8.03 22.94
N GLN A 136 -5.49 7.67 22.40
CA GLN A 136 -5.36 6.75 21.29
C GLN A 136 -3.99 6.05 21.29
N GLY A 137 -3.96 4.78 20.92
CA GLY A 137 -2.74 3.98 20.93
C GLY A 137 -3.03 2.49 21.08
N LEU A 138 -2.08 1.75 21.66
CA LEU A 138 -2.26 0.34 22.02
C LEU A 138 -2.20 0.15 23.53
N LEU A 139 -3.03 -0.77 24.02
CA LEU A 139 -3.05 -1.26 25.39
C LEU A 139 -2.34 -2.61 25.45
N SER A 140 -1.64 -2.88 26.56
CA SER A 140 -1.07 -4.22 26.81
C SER A 140 -2.12 -5.18 27.35
N GLY A 141 -2.45 -6.25 26.63
CA GLY A 141 -3.21 -7.35 27.20
C GLY A 141 -2.46 -8.05 28.35
N LEU A 142 -1.12 -7.99 28.36
CA LEU A 142 -0.27 -8.63 29.38
C LEU A 142 -0.16 -7.80 30.67
N HIS A 143 -0.35 -6.48 30.60
CA HIS A 143 -0.24 -5.56 31.74
C HIS A 143 -1.60 -4.89 32.00
N ASN A 144 -2.64 -5.69 32.22
CA ASN A 144 -3.98 -5.21 32.62
C ASN A 144 -4.56 -4.05 31.78
N TYR A 145 -4.30 -4.05 30.47
CA TYR A 145 -4.72 -2.99 29.53
C TYR A 145 -4.17 -1.59 29.87
N GLU A 146 -2.96 -1.52 30.42
CA GLU A 146 -2.25 -0.26 30.60
C GLU A 146 -1.75 0.31 29.26
N ASN A 147 -1.68 1.64 29.20
CA ASN A 147 -1.14 2.37 28.04
C ASN A 147 0.37 2.11 27.94
N ILE A 148 0.80 1.48 26.85
CA ILE A 148 2.23 1.30 26.58
C ILE A 148 2.71 2.42 25.65
N ARG A 149 3.85 3.02 25.99
CA ARG A 149 4.56 3.86 25.04
C ARG A 149 5.19 2.98 23.96
N LEU A 150 4.66 3.08 22.74
CA LEU A 150 5.07 2.25 21.63
C LEU A 150 6.48 2.60 21.13
N LEU A 151 7.34 1.59 21.15
CA LEU A 151 8.54 1.57 20.32
C LEU A 151 8.11 1.26 18.87
N PHE A 152 8.88 1.76 17.90
CA PHE A 152 8.62 1.50 16.49
C PHE A 152 8.60 -0.01 16.17
N THR A 153 9.47 -0.78 16.81
CA THR A 153 9.51 -2.26 16.68
C THR A 153 8.22 -2.92 17.12
N THR A 154 7.60 -2.44 18.21
CA THR A 154 6.30 -2.92 18.69
C THR A 154 5.18 -2.57 17.71
N SER A 155 5.25 -1.40 17.05
CA SER A 155 4.29 -1.02 16.00
C SER A 155 4.43 -1.90 14.75
N VAL A 156 5.65 -2.26 14.35
CA VAL A 156 5.91 -3.20 13.25
C VAL A 156 5.36 -4.58 13.58
N TYR A 157 5.63 -5.07 14.80
CA TYR A 157 5.07 -6.32 15.28
C TYR A 157 3.54 -6.32 15.25
N PHE A 158 2.90 -5.27 15.79
CA PHE A 158 1.45 -5.16 15.82
C PHE A 158 0.83 -5.14 14.41
N SER A 159 1.41 -4.35 13.50
CA SER A 159 0.98 -4.31 12.10
C SER A 159 1.17 -5.66 11.41
N PHE A 160 2.30 -6.35 11.63
CA PHE A 160 2.52 -7.69 11.08
C PHE A 160 1.45 -8.69 11.57
N VAL A 161 1.21 -8.76 12.88
CA VAL A 161 0.22 -9.66 13.50
C VAL A 161 -1.20 -9.34 13.03
N THR A 162 -1.51 -8.05 12.84
CA THR A 162 -2.81 -7.59 12.32
C THR A 162 -2.97 -7.95 10.84
N TYR A 163 -1.96 -7.64 10.03
CA TYR A 163 -1.96 -7.89 8.59
C TYR A 163 -2.18 -9.37 8.27
N PHE A 164 -1.45 -10.26 8.94
CA PHE A 164 -1.58 -11.71 8.76
C PHE A 164 -2.72 -12.35 9.55
N THR A 165 -3.59 -11.53 10.18
CA THR A 165 -4.76 -12.01 10.94
C THR A 165 -4.40 -13.00 12.06
N LEU A 166 -3.18 -12.89 12.63
CA LEU A 166 -2.71 -13.75 13.71
C LEU A 166 -3.37 -13.37 15.05
N GLY A 167 -3.47 -12.06 15.32
CA GLY A 167 -4.28 -11.51 16.41
C GLY A 167 -4.02 -12.09 17.81
N TYR A 168 -2.77 -12.12 18.29
CA TYR A 168 -2.42 -12.74 19.58
C TYR A 168 -3.11 -12.12 20.82
N GLY A 169 -3.67 -10.91 20.70
CA GLY A 169 -4.42 -10.25 21.78
C GLY A 169 -3.56 -9.61 22.88
N ASP A 170 -2.25 -9.66 22.72
CA ASP A 170 -1.26 -9.03 23.59
C ASP A 170 -1.21 -7.50 23.45
N LEU A 171 -1.63 -6.98 22.29
CA LEU A 171 -1.77 -5.56 22.00
C LEU A 171 -3.18 -5.27 21.47
N VAL A 172 -3.88 -4.31 22.07
CA VAL A 172 -5.26 -3.97 21.71
C VAL A 172 -5.36 -2.49 21.34
N PRO A 173 -5.88 -2.13 20.15
CA PRO A 173 -6.03 -0.74 19.75
C PRO A 173 -7.16 -0.04 20.50
N TYR A 174 -6.88 1.16 20.99
CA TYR A 174 -7.86 2.05 21.61
C TYR A 174 -7.84 3.44 20.98
N GLY A 175 -8.94 4.17 21.12
CA GLY A 175 -9.16 5.45 20.44
C GLY A 175 -9.72 5.30 19.03
N PHE A 176 -10.46 6.33 18.59
CA PHE A 176 -11.19 6.32 17.32
C PHE A 176 -10.27 6.13 16.10
N TRP A 177 -9.17 6.90 16.04
CA TRP A 177 -8.27 6.84 14.89
C TRP A 177 -7.50 5.52 14.82
N MET A 178 -6.96 5.04 15.95
CA MET A 178 -6.24 3.78 15.96
C MET A 178 -7.11 2.62 15.47
N LYS A 179 -8.35 2.51 15.97
CA LYS A 179 -9.32 1.51 15.52
C LYS A 179 -9.66 1.65 14.04
N SER A 180 -9.82 2.87 13.56
CA SER A 180 -10.11 3.15 12.14
C SER A 180 -8.97 2.71 11.22
N PHE A 181 -7.71 2.97 11.60
CA PHE A 181 -6.55 2.55 10.81
C PHE A 181 -6.31 1.05 10.86
N VAL A 182 -6.54 0.39 12.01
CA VAL A 182 -6.53 -1.09 12.10
C VAL A 182 -7.60 -1.68 11.19
N PHE A 183 -8.81 -1.13 11.19
CA PHE A 183 -9.87 -1.56 10.29
C PHE A 183 -9.47 -1.42 8.81
N LEU A 184 -8.85 -0.29 8.44
CA LEU A 184 -8.33 -0.08 7.10
C LEU A 184 -7.21 -1.08 6.76
N GLU A 185 -6.29 -1.36 7.67
CA GLU A 185 -5.23 -2.36 7.46
C GLU A 185 -5.83 -3.74 7.17
N CYS A 186 -6.85 -4.15 7.93
CA CYS A 186 -7.56 -5.41 7.72
C CYS A 186 -8.19 -5.48 6.32
N ILE A 187 -8.91 -4.43 5.89
CA ILE A 187 -9.50 -4.39 4.54
C ILE A 187 -8.42 -4.53 3.47
N MET A 188 -7.31 -3.79 3.62
CA MET A 188 -6.25 -3.79 2.63
C MET A 188 -5.47 -5.11 2.61
N SER A 189 -5.31 -5.76 3.75
CA SER A 189 -4.73 -7.10 3.84
C SER A 189 -5.59 -8.13 3.12
N ILE A 190 -6.91 -8.12 3.35
CA ILE A 190 -7.85 -9.03 2.67
C ILE A 190 -7.81 -8.81 1.16
N LEU A 191 -7.87 -7.56 0.71
CA LEU A 191 -7.79 -7.24 -0.72
C LEU A 191 -6.47 -7.71 -1.34
N ASN A 192 -5.34 -7.47 -0.67
CA ASN A 192 -4.03 -7.90 -1.17
C ASN A 192 -3.94 -9.43 -1.26
N THR A 193 -4.27 -10.10 -0.17
CA THR A 193 -4.20 -11.56 -0.05
C THR A 193 -5.15 -12.22 -1.05
N GLY A 194 -6.35 -11.69 -1.25
CA GLY A 194 -7.30 -12.15 -2.26
C GLY A 194 -6.75 -12.03 -3.69
N LEU A 195 -6.15 -10.88 -4.03
CA LEU A 195 -5.50 -10.69 -5.33
C LEU A 195 -4.33 -11.66 -5.54
N MET A 196 -3.55 -11.94 -4.49
CA MET A 196 -2.48 -12.93 -4.52
C MET A 196 -3.02 -14.32 -4.87
N PHE A 197 -4.06 -14.76 -4.17
CA PHE A 197 -4.67 -16.07 -4.40
C PHE A 197 -5.22 -16.19 -5.81
N ILE A 198 -5.94 -15.17 -6.31
CA ILE A 198 -6.47 -15.17 -7.68
C ILE A 198 -5.33 -15.31 -8.70
N TYR A 199 -4.23 -14.56 -8.52
CA TYR A 199 -3.11 -14.59 -9.44
C TYR A 199 -2.40 -15.96 -9.43
N VAL A 200 -2.09 -16.48 -8.25
CA VAL A 200 -1.44 -17.79 -8.07
C VAL A 200 -2.32 -18.91 -8.59
N TYR A 201 -3.63 -18.89 -8.30
CA TYR A 201 -4.58 -19.87 -8.79
C TYR A 201 -4.67 -19.89 -10.32
N ASN A 202 -4.88 -18.71 -10.94
CA ASN A 202 -4.96 -18.62 -12.39
C ASN A 202 -3.68 -19.11 -13.06
N PHE A 203 -2.53 -18.86 -12.45
CA PHE A 203 -1.26 -19.38 -12.93
C PHE A 203 -1.18 -20.91 -12.81
N LEU A 204 -1.48 -21.45 -11.63
CA LEU A 204 -1.29 -22.86 -11.32
C LEU A 204 -2.31 -23.78 -11.98
N PHE A 205 -3.48 -23.29 -12.39
CA PHE A 205 -4.54 -24.17 -12.88
C PHE A 205 -4.99 -23.86 -14.32
N ASN A 206 -5.00 -22.60 -14.76
CA ASN A 206 -5.40 -22.30 -16.15
C ASN A 206 -4.33 -22.65 -17.18
N ASN A 207 -3.06 -22.77 -16.78
CA ASN A 207 -1.99 -23.26 -17.66
C ASN A 207 -2.03 -24.79 -17.89
N PHE A 208 -2.82 -25.54 -17.10
CA PHE A 208 -2.97 -27.00 -17.27
C PHE A 208 -4.17 -27.37 -18.15
N THR A 209 -5.05 -26.42 -18.46
CA THR A 209 -6.27 -26.67 -19.23
C THR A 209 -6.14 -26.42 -20.72
N GLU A 210 -5.02 -25.91 -21.24
CA GLU A 210 -4.75 -25.97 -22.68
C GLU A 210 -4.21 -27.37 -23.00
N PRO A 211 -4.99 -28.26 -23.66
CA PRO A 211 -4.42 -29.49 -24.17
C PRO A 211 -3.39 -29.11 -25.23
N ASN A 212 -2.23 -29.77 -25.19
CA ASN A 212 -1.22 -29.73 -26.24
C ASN A 212 -1.77 -30.35 -27.55
N ASP A 213 -2.79 -29.75 -28.17
CA ASP A 213 -3.38 -30.23 -29.42
C ASP A 213 -2.59 -29.73 -30.65
N LYS A 214 -1.29 -29.46 -30.47
CA LYS A 214 -0.34 -29.11 -31.55
C LYS A 214 0.64 -30.24 -31.87
N THR A 215 0.45 -31.44 -31.34
CA THR A 215 1.27 -32.62 -31.68
C THR A 215 0.66 -33.55 -32.73
N HIS A 216 -0.06 -33.00 -33.72
CA HIS A 216 -0.27 -33.72 -34.98
C HIS A 216 0.48 -33.03 -36.13
N PRO A 217 1.66 -33.54 -36.51
CA PRO A 217 2.28 -33.19 -37.78
C PRO A 217 1.51 -33.92 -38.87
N HIS A 218 0.52 -33.29 -39.50
CA HIS A 218 0.07 -33.75 -40.81
C HIS A 218 1.14 -33.39 -41.83
N LYS A 219 2.20 -34.22 -41.87
CA LYS A 219 2.83 -34.58 -43.14
C LYS A 219 1.74 -35.22 -44.00
N GLN A 220 1.22 -34.47 -44.95
CA GLN A 220 0.80 -35.05 -46.21
C GLN A 220 1.85 -34.66 -47.25
N SER A 221 2.92 -35.45 -47.27
CA SER A 221 3.55 -35.79 -48.54
C SER A 221 2.65 -36.82 -49.23
N ASN A 222 2.59 -36.70 -50.56
CA ASN A 222 2.11 -37.63 -51.59
C ASN A 222 1.00 -36.96 -52.38
N ASN A 223 0.95 -36.96 -53.71
CA ASN A 223 1.81 -37.40 -54.80
C ASN A 223 0.96 -37.05 -56.04
N MET A 224 1.62 -36.63 -57.12
CA MET A 224 1.06 -36.30 -58.45
C MET A 224 0.47 -34.89 -58.62
#